data_AF-A0A963CW95-F1
#
_entry.id   AF-A0A963CW95-F1
#
_cell.length_a   1.000
_cell.length_b   1.000
_cell.length_c   1.000
_cell.angle_alpha   90.00
_cell.angle_beta   90.00
_cell.angle_gamma   90.00
#
_symmetry.space_group_name_H-M   'P 1'
#
loop_
_entity.id
_entity.type
_entity.pdbx_description
1 polymer ?
#
loop_
_entity_poly.entity_id
_entity_poly.type
_entity_poly.pdbx_seq_one_letter_code
_entity_poly.pdbx_strand_id
1 'polypeptide(L)'
;DYDDLARRLILAHHTALIDRSTLERWLNEGAHSLRSLFSLAQQYRYSGATRDDFASKNAVARAALERFGELPQDVLEGTRRSRFAPPIARRANRAGTPDADADANTDAASQDGAADGAQGEDAPA
;
A
#
# COMPACT_ATOMS: atom_id res chain seq x y z
N ASP A 1 4.67 10.22 -15.09
CA ASP A 1 3.74 9.67 -14.09
C ASP A 1 2.29 9.64 -14.59
N TYR A 2 1.38 8.95 -13.89
CA TYR A 2 -0.05 8.93 -14.26
C TYR A 2 -0.65 10.34 -14.20
N ASP A 3 -0.26 11.15 -13.22
CA ASP A 3 -0.72 12.53 -13.07
C ASP A 3 -0.32 13.42 -14.26
N ASP A 4 0.88 13.22 -14.82
CA ASP A 4 1.31 13.93 -16.03
C ASP A 4 0.47 13.55 -17.25
N LEU A 5 0.14 12.27 -17.36
CA LEU A 5 -0.73 11.75 -18.43
C LEU A 5 -2.14 12.35 -18.30
N ALA A 6 -2.72 12.32 -17.10
CA ALA A 6 -4.03 12.89 -16.82
C ALA A 6 -4.05 14.40 -17.12
N ARG A 7 -3.02 15.15 -16.67
CA ARG A 7 -2.87 16.58 -16.96
C ARG A 7 -2.83 16.87 -18.45
N ARG A 8 -2.02 16.12 -19.22
CA ARG A 8 -1.90 16.31 -20.67
C ARG A 8 -3.19 15.94 -21.42
N LEU A 9 -3.90 14.91 -20.99
CA LEU A 9 -5.18 14.52 -21.57
C LEU A 9 -6.26 15.58 -21.34
N ILE A 10 -6.36 16.12 -20.12
CA ILE A 10 -7.30 17.20 -19.80
C ILE A 10 -6.97 18.45 -20.62
N LEU A 11 -5.69 18.82 -20.73
CA LEU A 11 -5.24 19.93 -21.58
C LEU A 11 -5.65 19.72 -23.04
N ALA A 12 -5.36 18.55 -23.61
CA ALA A 12 -5.69 18.23 -24.99
C ALA A 12 -7.20 18.29 -25.26
N HIS A 13 -8.02 17.84 -24.32
CA HIS A 13 -9.47 17.93 -24.43
C HIS A 13 -9.95 19.39 -24.37
N HIS A 14 -9.42 20.18 -23.42
CA HIS A 14 -9.75 21.60 -23.28
C HIS A 14 -9.39 22.41 -24.53
N THR A 15 -8.29 22.06 -25.22
CA THR A 15 -7.90 22.70 -26.48
C THR A 15 -8.51 22.02 -27.72
N ALA A 16 -9.54 21.20 -27.56
CA ALA A 16 -10.26 20.51 -28.63
C ALA A 16 -9.39 19.63 -29.56
N LEU A 17 -8.26 19.12 -29.06
CA LEU A 17 -7.40 18.17 -29.79
C LEU A 17 -7.94 16.73 -29.73
N ILE A 18 -8.76 16.42 -28.71
CA ILE A 18 -9.39 15.11 -28.52
C ILE A 18 -10.83 15.24 -28.07
N ASP A 19 -11.64 14.25 -28.45
CA ASP A 19 -13.01 14.11 -27.99
C ASP A 19 -13.09 13.59 -26.56
N ARG A 20 -14.24 13.85 -25.93
CA ARG A 20 -14.54 13.41 -24.56
C ARG A 20 -14.46 11.88 -24.40
N SER A 21 -14.94 11.12 -25.38
CA SER A 21 -14.87 9.65 -25.36
C SER A 21 -13.43 9.12 -25.34
N THR A 22 -12.53 9.83 -26.04
CA THR A 22 -11.09 9.50 -26.07
C THR A 22 -10.47 9.79 -24.72
N LEU A 23 -10.73 10.97 -24.13
CA LEU A 23 -10.30 11.32 -22.77
C LEU A 23 -10.73 10.26 -21.74
N GLU A 24 -12.02 9.93 -21.72
CA GLU A 24 -12.60 8.98 -20.75
C GLU A 24 -12.01 7.59 -20.92
N ARG A 25 -11.81 7.11 -22.15
CA ARG A 25 -11.15 5.83 -22.42
C ARG A 25 -9.75 5.78 -21.83
N TRP A 26 -8.90 6.77 -22.14
CA TRP A 26 -7.51 6.78 -21.67
C TRP A 26 -7.42 6.92 -20.14
N LEU A 27 -8.29 7.72 -19.51
CA LEU A 27 -8.35 7.81 -18.05
C LEU A 27 -8.78 6.48 -17.42
N ASN A 28 -9.79 5.82 -17.98
CA ASN A 28 -10.27 4.54 -17.45
C ASN A 28 -9.21 3.44 -17.55
N GLU A 29 -8.47 3.37 -18.66
CA GLU A 29 -7.36 2.41 -18.84
C GLU A 29 -6.23 2.63 -17.82
N GLY A 30 -5.83 3.89 -17.62
CA GLY A 30 -4.81 4.21 -16.61
C GLY A 30 -5.29 3.95 -15.18
N ALA A 31 -6.53 4.32 -14.85
CA ALA A 31 -7.14 4.02 -13.56
C ALA A 31 -7.32 2.52 -13.33
N HIS A 32 -7.58 1.74 -14.38
CA HIS A 32 -7.64 0.28 -14.32
C HIS A 32 -6.27 -0.30 -13.96
N SER A 33 -5.20 0.15 -14.62
CA SER A 33 -3.83 -0.27 -14.33
C SER A 33 -3.45 0.00 -12.87
N LEU A 34 -3.81 1.17 -12.34
CA LEU A 34 -3.57 1.51 -10.92
C LEU A 34 -4.35 0.59 -9.97
N ARG A 35 -5.65 0.40 -10.20
CA ARG A 35 -6.48 -0.50 -9.38
C ARG A 35 -5.96 -1.94 -9.42
N SER A 36 -5.55 -2.42 -10.59
CA SER A 36 -4.92 -3.73 -10.76
C SER A 36 -3.65 -3.86 -9.93
N LEU A 37 -2.78 -2.85 -9.94
CA LEU A 37 -1.57 -2.84 -9.13
C LEU A 37 -1.89 -2.88 -7.63
N PHE A 38 -2.81 -2.02 -7.16
CA PHE A 38 -3.20 -1.99 -5.75
C PHE A 38 -3.93 -3.27 -5.30
N SER A 39 -4.60 -3.99 -6.21
CA SER A 39 -5.20 -5.28 -5.90
C SER A 39 -4.16 -6.31 -5.42
N LEU A 40 -2.92 -6.23 -5.91
CA LEU A 40 -1.83 -7.12 -5.48
C LEU A 40 -1.44 -6.85 -4.01
N ALA A 41 -1.42 -5.59 -3.60
CA ALA A 41 -1.14 -5.23 -2.21
C ALA A 41 -2.24 -5.70 -1.25
N GLN A 42 -3.49 -5.77 -1.69
CA GLN A 42 -4.63 -6.25 -0.87
C GLN A 42 -4.58 -7.76 -0.57
N GLN A 43 -3.84 -8.52 -1.38
CA GLN A 43 -3.62 -9.95 -1.16
C GLN A 43 -2.59 -10.21 -0.06
N TYR A 44 -1.82 -9.19 0.35
CA TYR A 44 -0.88 -9.33 1.45
C TYR A 44 -1.60 -9.75 2.73
N ARG A 45 -1.08 -10.79 3.39
CA ARG A 45 -1.53 -11.24 4.70
C ARG A 45 -0.33 -11.44 5.58
N TYR A 46 -0.35 -10.80 6.73
CA TYR A 46 0.73 -10.90 7.70
C TYR A 46 0.79 -12.31 8.30
N SER A 47 1.96 -12.94 8.25
CA SER A 47 2.19 -14.30 8.75
C SER A 47 2.63 -14.34 10.22
N GLY A 48 3.16 -13.25 10.76
CA GLY A 48 3.75 -13.21 12.11
C GLY A 48 5.09 -13.94 12.26
N ALA A 49 5.62 -14.56 11.18
CA ALA A 49 6.86 -15.31 11.21
C ALA A 49 8.08 -14.43 10.89
N THR A 50 9.15 -14.59 11.67
CA THR A 50 10.45 -13.92 11.46
C THR A 50 11.44 -14.87 10.76
N ARG A 51 12.48 -14.33 10.12
CA ARG A 51 13.55 -15.16 9.50
C ARG A 51 14.18 -16.15 10.49
N ASP A 52 14.31 -15.77 11.75
CA ASP A 52 14.85 -16.62 12.82
C ASP A 52 13.91 -17.80 13.17
N ASP A 53 12.59 -17.64 12.96
CA ASP A 53 11.61 -18.72 13.15
C ASP A 53 11.74 -19.80 12.08
N PHE A 54 12.07 -19.41 10.85
CA PHE A 54 12.38 -20.34 9.76
C PHE A 54 13.71 -21.06 9.98
N ALA A 55 14.72 -20.38 10.54
CA ALA A 55 15.98 -21.01 10.93
C ALA A 55 15.80 -22.01 12.08
N SER A 56 14.97 -21.67 13.07
CA SER A 56 14.71 -22.49 14.26
C SER A 56 13.63 -23.58 14.05
N LYS A 57 12.97 -23.59 12.89
CA LYS A 57 11.86 -24.52 12.54
C LYS A 57 10.71 -24.48 13.55
N ASN A 58 10.34 -23.27 13.98
CA ASN A 58 9.32 -23.03 14.99
C ASN A 58 7.90 -23.39 14.49
N ALA A 59 6.97 -23.57 15.42
CA ALA A 59 5.56 -23.83 15.10
C ALA A 59 4.93 -22.71 14.24
N VAL A 60 5.32 -21.46 14.48
CA VAL A 60 4.88 -20.29 13.69
C VAL A 60 5.33 -20.39 12.23
N ALA A 61 6.57 -20.85 11.99
CA ALA A 61 7.08 -21.04 10.63
C ALA A 61 6.34 -22.15 9.88
N ARG A 62 5.98 -23.25 10.57
CA ARG A 62 5.15 -24.32 9.98
C ARG A 62 3.75 -23.84 9.63
N ALA A 63 3.09 -23.09 10.51
CA ALA A 63 1.78 -22.51 10.23
C ALA A 63 1.82 -21.52 9.05
N ALA A 64 2.91 -20.76 8.91
CA ALA A 64 3.12 -19.89 7.75
C ALA A 64 3.29 -20.67 6.44
N LEU A 65 4.04 -21.77 6.46
CA LEU A 65 4.20 -22.67 5.30
C LEU A 65 2.88 -23.31 4.88
N GLU A 66 2.06 -23.77 5.84
CA GLU A 66 0.74 -24.33 5.54
C GLU A 66 -0.20 -23.30 4.91
N ARG A 67 -0.09 -22.03 5.32
CA ARG A 67 -0.97 -20.95 4.86
C ARG A 67 -0.53 -20.31 3.54
N PHE A 68 0.77 -20.22 3.28
CA PHE A 68 1.33 -19.43 2.17
C PHE A 68 2.21 -20.23 1.20
N GLY A 69 2.50 -21.50 1.51
CA GLY A 69 3.39 -22.34 0.73
C GLY A 69 4.88 -22.09 1.04
N GLU A 70 5.75 -22.70 0.23
CA GLU A 70 7.19 -22.64 0.42
C GLU A 70 7.77 -21.28 0.02
N LEU A 71 8.65 -20.74 0.87
CA LEU A 71 9.37 -19.50 0.62
C LEU A 71 10.73 -19.78 -0.03
N PRO A 72 11.10 -19.07 -1.12
CA PRO A 72 12.43 -19.18 -1.69
C PRO A 72 13.54 -18.84 -0.68
N GLN A 73 14.54 -19.72 -0.62
CA GLN A 73 15.65 -19.64 0.32
C GLN A 73 16.46 -18.33 0.17
N ASP A 74 16.60 -17.83 -1.06
CA ASP A 74 17.33 -16.59 -1.36
C ASP A 74 16.64 -15.33 -0.81
N VAL A 75 15.32 -15.37 -0.60
CA VAL A 75 14.57 -14.31 0.09
C VAL A 75 14.77 -14.37 1.59
N LEU A 76 14.86 -15.58 2.17
CA LEU A 76 15.14 -15.79 3.59
C LEU A 76 16.57 -15.34 3.94
N GLU A 77 17.54 -15.71 3.10
CA GLU A 77 18.94 -15.29 3.22
C GLU A 77 19.13 -13.79 2.91
N GLY A 78 18.17 -13.20 2.19
CA GLY A 78 18.19 -11.80 1.80
C GLY A 78 19.18 -11.48 0.67
N THR A 79 19.57 -12.47 -0.12
CA THR A 79 20.32 -12.28 -1.37
C THR A 79 19.40 -11.74 -2.46
N ARG A 80 18.16 -12.22 -2.55
CA ARG A 80 17.11 -11.64 -3.41
C ARG A 80 16.36 -10.54 -2.68
N ARG A 81 16.56 -9.27 -3.09
CA ARG A 81 15.90 -8.09 -2.51
C ARG A 81 15.33 -7.19 -3.59
N SER A 82 14.23 -6.52 -3.28
CA SER A 82 13.72 -5.45 -4.14
C SER A 82 14.72 -4.32 -4.24
N ARG A 83 14.82 -3.69 -5.42
CA ARG A 83 15.60 -2.46 -5.64
C ARG A 83 15.17 -1.29 -4.76
N PHE A 84 13.93 -1.33 -4.27
CA PHE A 84 13.36 -0.31 -3.38
C PHE A 84 13.39 -0.72 -1.90
N ALA A 85 13.97 -1.88 -1.56
CA ALA A 85 14.04 -2.30 -0.17
C ALA A 85 15.06 -1.43 0.59
N PRO A 86 14.74 -0.96 1.81
CA PRO A 86 15.67 -0.16 2.60
C PRO A 86 16.95 -0.96 2.93
N PRO A 87 18.11 -0.33 3.15
CA PRO A 87 19.31 -1.05 3.54
C PRO A 87 19.10 -1.78 4.88
N ILE A 88 19.59 -3.02 4.99
CA ILE A 88 19.48 -3.80 6.22
C ILE A 88 20.53 -3.28 7.20
N ALA A 89 20.10 -2.55 8.22
CA ALA A 89 20.92 -2.31 9.40
C ALA A 89 21.07 -3.65 10.13
N ARG A 90 22.16 -4.38 9.87
CA ARG A 90 22.51 -5.56 10.67
C ARG A 90 22.81 -5.06 12.08
N ARG A 91 21.85 -5.15 13.00
CA ARG A 91 22.14 -5.03 14.43
C ARG A 91 23.15 -6.12 14.73
N ALA A 92 24.40 -5.75 14.96
CA ALA A 92 25.40 -6.68 15.45
C ALA A 92 24.84 -7.34 16.71
N ASN A 93 24.74 -8.68 16.70
CA ASN A 93 24.38 -9.58 17.79
C ASN A 93 24.05 -8.87 19.11
N ARG A 94 22.78 -8.51 19.33
CA ARG A 94 22.32 -8.15 20.66
C ARG A 94 22.05 -9.46 21.41
N ALA A 95 23.07 -9.91 22.15
CA ALA A 95 22.90 -10.97 23.13
C ALA A 95 21.79 -10.57 24.11
N GLY A 96 20.76 -11.42 24.18
CA GLY A 96 19.75 -11.59 25.23
C GLY A 96 19.22 -10.37 25.98
N THR A 97 17.97 -10.00 25.71
CA THR A 97 16.99 -9.51 26.71
C THR A 97 15.58 -9.71 26.13
N PRO A 98 14.61 -10.25 26.90
CA PRO A 98 13.24 -10.44 26.42
C PRO A 98 12.53 -9.10 26.26
N ASP A 99 11.87 -8.89 25.12
CA ASP A 99 11.16 -7.67 24.76
C ASP A 99 9.94 -7.47 25.68
N ALA A 100 10.00 -6.40 26.48
CA ALA A 100 8.83 -5.77 27.08
C ALA A 100 8.42 -4.57 26.23
N ASP A 101 7.10 -4.42 26.11
CA ASP A 101 6.35 -3.21 25.80
C ASP A 101 6.23 -2.78 24.33
N ALA A 102 5.06 -3.13 23.78
CA ALA A 102 4.44 -2.53 22.61
C ALA A 102 4.06 -1.08 22.91
N ASP A 103 4.88 -0.15 22.45
CA ASP A 103 4.59 1.28 22.52
C ASP A 103 3.94 1.72 21.19
N ALA A 104 2.61 1.74 21.17
CA ALA A 104 1.81 2.36 20.12
C ALA A 104 1.06 3.56 20.71
N ASN A 105 1.81 4.61 21.05
CA ASN A 105 1.25 5.93 21.20
C ASN A 105 1.11 6.56 19.80
N THR A 106 -0.12 6.70 19.30
CA THR A 106 -0.42 7.57 18.16
C THR A 106 -1.51 8.53 18.59
N ASP A 107 -1.05 9.73 18.95
CA ASP A 107 -1.83 10.84 19.44
C ASP A 107 -2.36 11.71 18.27
N ALA A 108 -3.43 12.43 18.58
CA ALA A 108 -4.00 13.58 17.85
C ALA A 108 -4.76 13.35 16.51
N ALA A 109 -6.07 13.15 16.65
CA ALA A 109 -7.04 13.59 15.66
C ALA A 109 -7.09 15.13 15.62
N SER A 110 -6.67 15.74 14.51
CA SER A 110 -6.96 17.14 14.21
C SER A 110 -8.31 17.23 13.49
N GLN A 111 -9.33 17.70 14.21
CA GLN A 111 -10.53 18.28 13.63
C GLN A 111 -10.30 19.78 13.46
N ASP A 112 -10.51 20.28 12.24
CA ASP A 112 -10.91 21.65 11.86
C ASP A 112 -10.94 21.59 10.30
N GLY A 113 -11.99 21.90 9.54
CA GLY A 113 -13.16 22.75 9.73
C GLY A 113 -13.19 23.74 8.54
N ALA A 114 -14.20 23.67 7.65
CA ALA A 114 -14.76 24.81 6.89
C ALA A 114 -15.81 24.37 5.84
N ALA A 115 -16.89 25.14 5.80
CA ALA A 115 -18.16 24.97 5.10
C ALA A 115 -18.14 25.25 3.58
N ASP A 116 -19.20 24.85 2.84
CA ASP A 116 -19.98 25.80 2.01
C ASP A 116 -21.33 25.22 1.49
N GLY A 117 -22.38 26.07 1.56
CA GLY A 117 -23.59 26.22 0.72
C GLY A 117 -24.62 25.08 0.56
N ALA A 118 -25.91 25.29 0.28
CA ALA A 118 -26.88 26.39 0.36
C ALA A 118 -28.23 25.82 -0.18
N GLN A 119 -29.37 26.37 0.28
CA GLN A 119 -30.74 26.28 -0.31
C GLN A 119 -31.47 24.93 -0.13
N GLY A 120 -32.73 24.84 0.27
CA GLY A 120 -33.81 25.80 0.49
C GLY A 120 -35.11 25.04 0.27
N GLU A 121 -36.13 25.19 1.13
CA GLU A 121 -37.53 24.92 0.76
C GLU A 121 -38.46 25.40 1.88
N ASP A 122 -39.20 26.46 1.54
CA ASP A 122 -40.25 27.09 2.31
C ASP A 122 -41.54 26.25 2.25
N ALA A 123 -42.33 26.31 3.32
CA ALA A 123 -43.56 25.54 3.55
C ALA A 123 -44.71 25.90 2.57
N PRO A 124 -45.90 25.24 2.63
CA PRO A 124 -46.90 25.71 3.61
C PRO A 124 -47.92 24.67 4.13
N ALA A 125 -48.50 24.96 5.30
CA ALA A 125 -49.91 24.78 5.64
C ALA A 125 -50.32 25.80 6.71
#